data_AF-A0A699UXK8-F1
#
_entry.id   AF-A0A699UXK8-F1
#
_cell.length_a   1.000
_cell.length_b   1.000
_cell.length_c   1.000
_cell.angle_alpha   90.00
_cell.angle_beta   90.00
_cell.angle_gamma   90.00
#
_symmetry.space_group_name_H-M   'P 1'
#
loop_
_entity.id
_entity.type
_entity.pdbx_description
1 polymer ?
#
loop_
_entity_poly.entity_id
_entity_poly.type
_entity_poly.pdbx_seq_one_letter_code
_entity_poly.pdbx_strand_id
1 'polypeptide(L)'
;MELYMLNRQHGWMILESIESGPLLWPSIEENGVTRLKKYSELLPIEAIQADCNVKATSIILQGLPLEVYALVSTHKVAKELWERIQMLMQGTSLTKQKREYKLYDEFDKFAYRKGESLYD
;
A
#
# COMPACT_ATOMS: atom_id res chain seq x y z
N MET A 1 -0.75 14.58 5.08
CA MET A 1 -1.18 13.17 4.86
C MET A 1 -1.44 12.42 6.18
N GLU A 2 -0.51 12.48 7.14
CA GLU A 2 -0.62 11.78 8.44
C GLU A 2 -1.90 12.12 9.23
N LEU A 3 -2.19 13.40 9.48
CA LEU A 3 -3.39 13.83 10.22
C LEU A 3 -4.71 13.43 9.54
N TYR A 4 -4.72 13.37 8.20
CA TYR A 4 -5.88 12.91 7.44
C TYR A 4 -6.07 11.39 7.58
N MET A 5 -4.99 10.62 7.45
CA MET A 5 -5.02 9.17 7.61
C MET A 5 -5.39 8.78 9.05
N LEU A 6 -4.86 9.45 10.06
CA LEU A 6 -5.20 9.19 11.48
C LEU A 6 -6.69 9.37 11.80
N ASN A 7 -7.44 10.11 10.98
CA ASN A 7 -8.89 10.28 11.13
C ASN A 7 -9.73 9.24 10.35
N ARG A 8 -9.08 8.27 9.69
CA ARG A 8 -9.73 7.19 8.91
C ARG A 8 -9.68 5.88 9.70
N GLN A 9 -10.66 5.02 9.43
CA GLN A 9 -10.69 3.68 10.03
C GLN A 9 -9.42 2.90 9.68
N HIS A 10 -8.71 2.41 10.70
CA HIS A 10 -7.40 1.75 10.60
C HIS A 10 -6.29 2.61 9.97
N GLY A 11 -6.46 3.93 9.92
CA GLY A 11 -5.54 4.79 9.19
C GLY A 11 -4.14 4.90 9.79
N TRP A 12 -3.99 4.65 11.09
CA TRP A 12 -2.66 4.46 11.70
C TRP A 12 -1.95 3.21 11.12
N MET A 13 -2.64 2.07 11.01
CA MET A 13 -2.08 0.84 10.43
C MET A 13 -1.75 0.99 8.94
N ILE A 14 -2.56 1.76 8.21
CA ILE A 14 -2.29 2.09 6.79
C ILE A 14 -1.04 2.97 6.68
N LEU A 15 -0.92 4.01 7.52
CA LEU A 15 0.24 4.89 7.53
C LEU A 15 1.52 4.12 7.88
N GLU A 16 1.47 3.27 8.90
CA GLU A 16 2.59 2.41 9.29
C GLU A 16 3.01 1.48 8.14
N SER A 17 2.05 0.94 7.38
CA SER A 17 2.32 0.11 6.19
C SER A 17 2.90 0.92 5.01
N ILE A 18 2.59 2.22 4.91
CA ILE A 18 3.17 3.13 3.90
C ILE A 18 4.58 3.57 4.30
N GLU A 19 4.89 3.66 5.60
CA GLU A 19 6.22 4.07 6.07
C GLU A 19 7.18 2.88 6.11
N SER A 20 6.73 1.75 6.65
CA SER A 20 7.54 0.55 6.88
C SER A 20 7.46 -0.47 5.75
N GLY A 21 6.50 -0.31 4.84
CA GLY A 21 6.16 -1.27 3.79
C GLY A 21 5.09 -2.28 4.24
N PRO A 22 4.41 -2.95 3.29
CA PRO A 22 3.38 -3.93 3.63
C PRO A 22 3.98 -5.08 4.44
N LEU A 23 3.36 -5.40 5.57
CA LEU A 23 3.76 -6.50 6.44
C LEU A 23 3.69 -7.86 5.71
N LEU A 24 4.58 -8.78 6.10
CA LEU A 24 4.66 -10.14 5.55
C LEU A 24 3.33 -10.88 5.72
N TRP A 25 2.90 -11.57 4.66
CA TRP A 25 1.69 -12.37 4.70
C TRP A 25 1.81 -13.48 5.76
N PRO A 26 0.80 -13.69 6.63
CA PRO A 26 0.86 -14.70 7.67
C PRO A 26 1.09 -16.10 7.11
N SER A 27 1.95 -16.87 7.79
CA SER A 27 2.19 -18.28 7.48
C SER A 27 1.75 -19.17 8.64
N ILE A 28 1.48 -20.42 8.33
CA ILE A 28 1.18 -21.47 9.30
C ILE A 28 2.05 -22.69 8.99
N GLU A 29 2.51 -23.35 10.03
CA GLU A 29 3.20 -24.63 9.92
C GLU A 29 2.17 -25.75 10.03
N GLU A 30 2.04 -26.53 8.95
CA GLU A 30 1.14 -27.66 8.89
C GLU A 30 1.98 -28.90 8.56
N ASN A 31 2.07 -29.84 9.51
CA ASN A 31 2.84 -31.08 9.37
C ASN A 31 4.33 -30.86 9.01
N GLY A 32 4.98 -29.84 9.60
CA GLY A 32 6.39 -29.52 9.34
C GLY A 32 6.64 -28.77 8.04
N VAL A 33 5.58 -28.38 7.32
CA VAL A 33 5.66 -27.56 6.10
C VAL A 33 5.06 -26.18 6.39
N THR A 34 5.85 -25.13 6.21
CA THR A 34 5.37 -23.75 6.30
C THR A 34 4.67 -23.36 5.00
N ARG A 35 3.38 -23.05 5.08
CA ARG A 35 2.60 -22.47 3.98
C ARG A 35 1.98 -21.15 4.35
N LEU A 36 1.69 -20.31 3.36
CA LEU A 36 0.90 -19.10 3.59
C LEU A 36 -0.54 -19.47 3.99
N LYS A 37 -1.10 -18.73 4.94
CA LYS A 37 -2.51 -18.84 5.31
C LYS A 37 -3.39 -18.39 4.16
N LYS A 38 -4.54 -19.05 3.97
CA LYS A 38 -5.64 -18.50 3.17
C LYS A 38 -6.28 -17.34 3.92
N TYR A 39 -6.95 -16.43 3.22
CA TYR A 39 -7.64 -15.30 3.85
C TYR A 39 -8.67 -15.76 4.90
N SER A 40 -9.40 -16.85 4.62
CA SER A 40 -10.38 -17.43 5.55
C SER A 40 -9.77 -18.05 6.82
N GLU A 41 -8.45 -18.29 6.82
CA GLU A 41 -7.69 -18.83 7.95
C GLU A 41 -7.04 -17.71 8.78
N LEU A 42 -7.20 -16.45 8.35
CA LEU A 42 -6.66 -15.29 9.06
C LEU A 42 -7.46 -15.02 10.33
N LEU A 43 -6.74 -14.67 11.39
CA LEU A 43 -7.35 -14.05 12.56
C LEU A 43 -7.94 -12.68 12.16
N PRO A 44 -8.95 -12.19 12.88
CA PRO A 44 -9.55 -10.89 12.58
C PRO A 44 -8.52 -9.74 12.47
N ILE A 45 -7.50 -9.74 13.33
CA ILE A 45 -6.42 -8.74 13.29
C ILE A 45 -5.50 -8.90 12.07
N GLU A 46 -5.22 -10.12 11.64
CA GLU A 46 -4.41 -10.41 10.46
C GLU A 46 -5.14 -10.01 9.18
N ALA A 47 -6.46 -10.23 9.13
CA ALA A 47 -7.31 -9.80 8.01
C ALA A 47 -7.37 -8.28 7.91
N ILE A 48 -7.59 -7.58 9.04
CA ILE A 48 -7.56 -6.10 9.10
C ILE A 48 -6.21 -5.58 8.60
N GLN A 49 -5.10 -6.19 9.02
CA GLN A 49 -3.76 -5.79 8.57
C GLN A 49 -3.56 -6.05 7.07
N ALA A 50 -3.99 -7.20 6.56
CA ALA A 50 -3.90 -7.53 5.13
C ALA A 50 -4.67 -6.51 4.28
N ASP A 51 -5.87 -6.12 4.70
CA ASP A 51 -6.67 -5.11 4.02
C ASP A 51 -5.99 -3.73 4.06
N CYS A 52 -5.35 -3.38 5.17
CA CYS A 52 -4.58 -2.15 5.29
C CYS A 52 -3.34 -2.15 4.38
N ASN A 53 -2.63 -3.28 4.28
CA ASN A 53 -1.48 -3.45 3.38
C ASN A 53 -1.89 -3.29 1.91
N VAL A 54 -3.03 -3.85 1.52
CA VAL A 54 -3.58 -3.69 0.15
C VAL A 54 -3.91 -2.22 -0.13
N LYS A 55 -4.55 -1.53 0.81
CA LYS A 55 -4.85 -0.09 0.69
C LYS A 55 -3.58 0.74 0.59
N ALA A 56 -2.59 0.48 1.46
CA ALA A 56 -1.30 1.14 1.42
C ALA A 56 -0.63 0.96 0.06
N THR A 57 -0.57 -0.28 -0.44
CA THR A 57 0.01 -0.60 -1.75
C THR A 57 -0.70 0.15 -2.88
N SER A 58 -2.03 0.18 -2.87
CA SER A 58 -2.80 0.94 -3.87
C SER A 58 -2.48 2.43 -3.86
N ILE A 59 -2.40 3.06 -2.67
CA ILE A 59 -2.04 4.48 -2.50
C ILE A 59 -0.63 4.75 -3.05
N ILE A 60 0.33 3.88 -2.70
CA ILE A 60 1.71 3.99 -3.19
C ILE A 60 1.73 3.90 -4.72
N LEU A 61 1.06 2.90 -5.30
CA LEU A 61 1.03 2.67 -6.74
C LEU A 61 0.39 3.84 -7.50
N GLN A 62 -0.70 4.41 -7.00
CA GLN A 62 -1.35 5.58 -7.61
C GLN A 62 -0.48 6.86 -7.53
N GLY A 63 0.38 6.95 -6.51
CA GLY A 63 1.34 8.05 -6.38
C GLY A 63 2.60 7.92 -7.26
N LEU A 64 2.82 6.77 -7.89
CA LEU A 64 4.00 6.51 -8.73
C LEU A 64 3.74 6.89 -10.20
N PRO A 65 4.65 7.61 -10.86
CA PRO A 65 4.64 7.75 -12.31
C PRO A 65 4.68 6.37 -13.00
N LEU A 66 3.96 6.23 -14.11
CA LEU A 66 3.79 4.95 -14.81
C LEU A 66 5.14 4.33 -15.25
N GLU A 67 6.12 5.17 -15.60
CA GLU A 67 7.47 4.74 -15.97
C GLU A 67 8.23 4.16 -14.79
N VAL A 68 8.03 4.72 -13.60
CA VAL A 68 8.61 4.22 -12.35
C VAL A 68 7.95 2.90 -11.97
N TYR A 69 6.62 2.81 -12.08
CA TYR A 69 5.90 1.55 -11.85
C TYR A 69 6.38 0.44 -12.79
N ALA A 70 6.51 0.71 -14.08
CA ALA A 70 6.98 -0.25 -15.07
C ALA A 70 8.40 -0.77 -14.72
N LEU A 71 9.33 0.13 -14.36
CA LEU A 71 10.68 -0.23 -13.94
C LEU A 71 10.69 -1.08 -12.65
N VAL A 72 9.87 -0.71 -11.69
CA VAL A 72 9.76 -1.35 -10.37
C VAL A 72 9.12 -2.74 -10.49
N SER A 73 8.06 -2.88 -11.30
CA SER A 73 7.31 -4.14 -11.51
C SER A 73 8.12 -5.31 -12.11
N THR A 74 9.33 -5.05 -12.61
CA THR A 74 10.25 -6.08 -13.14
C THR A 74 11.03 -6.84 -12.06
N HIS A 75 10.96 -6.43 -10.79
CA HIS A 75 11.77 -6.98 -9.70
C HIS A 75 11.02 -8.03 -8.86
N LYS A 76 11.66 -9.18 -8.64
CA LYS A 76 11.05 -10.41 -8.07
C LYS A 76 10.78 -10.38 -6.57
N VAL A 77 11.31 -9.42 -5.81
CA VAL A 77 11.23 -9.41 -4.33
C VAL A 77 10.57 -8.12 -3.85
N ALA A 78 9.43 -8.25 -3.17
CA ALA A 78 8.65 -7.13 -2.62
C ALA A 78 9.45 -6.22 -1.68
N LYS A 79 10.46 -6.76 -0.99
CA LYS A 79 11.37 -6.00 -0.13
C LYS A 79 12.31 -5.09 -0.94
N GLU A 80 12.93 -5.61 -1.99
CA GLU A 80 13.79 -4.83 -2.89
C GLU A 80 12.98 -3.79 -3.69
N LEU A 81 11.73 -4.14 -4.02
CA LEU A 81 10.73 -3.25 -4.62
C LEU A 81 10.49 -2.03 -3.72
N TRP A 82 10.27 -2.29 -2.43
CA TRP A 82 9.98 -1.27 -1.42
C TRP A 82 11.18 -0.35 -1.16
N GLU A 83 12.38 -0.92 -1.00
CA GLU A 83 13.62 -0.16 -0.82
C GLU A 83 13.92 0.75 -2.01
N ARG A 84 13.60 0.34 -3.25
CA ARG A 84 13.74 1.18 -4.44
C ARG A 84 12.69 2.30 -4.53
N ILE A 85 11.44 2.03 -4.14
CA ILE A 85 10.40 3.07 -4.03
C ILE A 85 10.84 4.12 -3.00
N GLN A 86 11.34 3.69 -1.83
CA GLN A 86 11.88 4.58 -0.81
C GLN A 86 13.07 5.41 -1.33
N MET A 87 14.02 4.80 -2.05
CA MET A 87 15.13 5.52 -2.67
C MET A 87 14.67 6.56 -3.71
N LEU A 88 13.68 6.24 -4.54
CA LEU A 88 13.12 7.18 -5.52
C LEU A 88 12.34 8.33 -4.87
N MET A 89 11.69 8.06 -3.73
CA MET A 89 11.05 9.07 -2.90
C MET A 89 12.08 10.02 -2.26
N GLN A 90 13.28 9.53 -1.92
CA GLN A 90 14.36 10.34 -1.34
C GLN A 90 15.23 11.07 -2.38
N GLY A 91 15.42 10.52 -3.58
CA GLY A 91 16.37 11.03 -4.60
C GLY A 91 15.82 12.10 -5.56
N THR A 92 14.51 12.40 -5.54
CA THR A 92 13.93 13.42 -6.42
C THR A 92 13.61 14.68 -5.63
N SER A 93 14.36 15.76 -5.87
CA SER A 93 14.17 17.12 -5.33
C SER A 93 12.88 17.81 -5.79
N LEU A 94 11.86 17.04 -6.19
CA LEU A 94 10.51 17.51 -6.46
C LEU A 94 9.75 17.56 -5.12
N THR A 95 9.67 18.77 -4.57
CA THR A 95 9.21 19.12 -3.22
C THR A 95 8.00 18.32 -2.74
N LYS A 96 8.09 17.81 -1.50
CA LYS A 96 7.04 17.09 -0.75
C LYS A 96 5.66 17.74 -0.90
N GLN A 97 5.60 19.07 -0.85
CA GLN A 97 4.38 19.87 -1.03
C GLN A 97 3.72 19.76 -2.41
N LYS A 98 4.49 19.70 -3.51
CA LYS A 98 3.94 19.66 -4.87
C LYS A 98 3.29 18.31 -5.18
N ARG A 99 3.75 17.25 -4.52
CA ARG A 99 3.16 15.91 -4.55
C ARG A 99 1.97 15.78 -3.62
N GLU A 100 2.06 16.32 -2.39
CA GLU A 100 0.89 16.40 -1.50
C GLU A 100 -0.27 17.14 -2.17
N TYR A 101 0.00 18.27 -2.84
CA TYR A 101 -1.03 19.03 -3.56
C TYR A 101 -1.70 18.25 -4.70
N LYS A 102 -0.92 17.52 -5.51
CA LYS A 102 -1.48 16.65 -6.58
C LYS A 102 -2.31 15.50 -6.01
N LEU A 103 -1.87 14.90 -4.91
CA LEU A 103 -2.62 13.84 -4.23
C LEU A 103 -3.94 14.35 -3.66
N TYR A 104 -3.97 15.55 -3.07
CA TYR A 104 -5.21 16.16 -2.59
C TYR A 104 -6.16 16.49 -3.74
N ASP A 105 -5.67 17.05 -4.85
CA ASP A 105 -6.48 17.41 -6.02
C ASP A 105 -7.10 16.17 -6.69
N GLU A 106 -6.34 15.08 -6.85
CA GLU A 106 -6.85 13.81 -7.40
C GLU A 106 -7.81 13.10 -6.41
N PHE A 107 -7.55 13.19 -5.10
CA PHE A 107 -8.41 12.60 -4.08
C PHE A 107 -9.76 13.33 -3.95
N ASP A 108 -9.78 14.67 -4.00
CA ASP A 108 -11.03 15.47 -3.99
C ASP A 108 -11.86 15.26 -5.27
N LYS A 109 -11.19 15.01 -6.41
CA LYS A 109 -11.84 14.65 -7.67
C LYS A 109 -12.38 13.22 -7.68
N PHE A 110 -11.99 12.39 -6.72
CA PHE A 110 -12.48 11.03 -6.57
C PHE A 110 -13.91 11.03 -5.98
N ALA A 111 -14.88 11.41 -6.80
CA ALA A 111 -16.28 11.21 -6.49
C ALA A 111 -16.63 9.73 -6.66
N TYR A 112 -16.61 8.98 -5.55
CA TYR A 112 -17.13 7.61 -5.53
C TYR A 112 -18.58 7.63 -6.05
N ARG A 113 -18.79 7.13 -7.27
CA ARG A 113 -20.13 6.88 -7.79
C ARG A 113 -20.59 5.55 -7.21
N LYS A 114 -21.66 5.62 -6.41
CA LYS A 114 -22.32 4.45 -5.81
C LYS A 114 -22.76 3.50 -6.93
N GLY A 115 -21.97 2.45 -7.20
CA GLY A 115 -22.26 1.46 -8.23
C GLY A 115 -21.05 0.92 -9.00
N GLU A 116 -19.86 1.52 -8.88
CA GLU A 116 -18.67 0.98 -9.57
C GLU A 116 -18.06 -0.19 -8.76
N SER A 117 -18.06 -1.39 -9.35
CA SER A 117 -17.45 -2.58 -8.77
C SER A 117 -15.97 -2.65 -9.10
N LEU A 118 -15.16 -3.02 -8.11
CA LEU A 118 -13.71 -3.21 -8.23
C LEU A 118 -13.29 -4.52 -8.92
N TYR A 119 -14.23 -5.20 -9.57
CA TYR A 119 -13.98 -6.48 -10.23
C TYR A 119 -14.52 -6.42 -11.65
N ASP A 120 -13.60 -6.51 -12.61
CA ASP A 120 -13.72 -7.34 -13.82
C ASP A 120 -12.58 -8.36 -13.79
#